data_AF-A0A2V7NJA6-F1
#
_entry.id   AF-A0A2V7NJA6-F1
#
_cell.length_a   1.000
_cell.length_b   1.000
_cell.length_c   1.000
_cell.angle_alpha   90.00
_cell.angle_beta   90.00
_cell.angle_gamma   90.00
#
_symmetry.space_group_name_H-M   'P 1'
#
loop_
_entity.id
_entity.type
_entity.pdbx_description
1 polymer ?
#
loop_
_entity_poly.entity_id
_entity_poly.type
_entity_poly.pdbx_seq_one_letter_code
_entity_poly.pdbx_strand_id
1 'polypeptide(L)'
;MTGHRLLPVALLLALGPGDGRSPGAPDPAGARIFTDPGRGALVIDLAPLELPARTPHHALAQPPVATLEIPSDGYIHGFRVAVVDSAGRELSDELIHHFNLIDPDHRELFLPISRRLLAAGHETGAVRLPGLLFGLPLRRGEHVVASAMVENLTPVTYHEARVRLVMDFTPTGRPWPLFRASPWQMDVAFPVGDKSFALPPGRSQRSYEGSPAVPGKIVGLGGHMHDHGRLIEFVDVTAGQVIYRAAPIADSVGHIHSVPISRLYGWTRLGAHIAPDHRYRVTVYYDNPTGQAVPDGGMGVVGGLFVPDRGVEWPPADRSDSLYQQDYRHYMRQSGGHEMRMADAMPMKLPMHEHGAGHGHH
;
A
#
# COMPACT_ATOMS: atom_id res chain seq x y z
N MET A 1 38.15 -48.66 32.67
CA MET A 1 36.71 -48.78 32.40
C MET A 1 36.00 -47.66 33.13
N THR A 2 34.97 -47.06 32.49
CA THR A 2 33.92 -46.18 33.07
C THR A 2 34.38 -44.87 33.72
N GLY A 3 33.80 -43.70 33.48
CA GLY A 3 32.57 -43.30 32.80
C GLY A 3 32.23 -41.86 33.23
N HIS A 4 31.67 -41.07 32.32
CA HIS A 4 31.24 -39.68 32.50
C HIS A 4 30.30 -39.45 33.71
N ARG A 5 30.27 -38.22 34.26
CA ARG A 5 29.10 -37.30 34.19
C ARG A 5 29.29 -36.06 35.07
N LEU A 6 29.24 -34.89 34.41
CA LEU A 6 28.99 -33.59 35.02
C LEU A 6 27.51 -33.51 35.46
N LEU A 7 27.26 -33.06 36.68
CA LEU A 7 25.92 -32.70 37.15
C LEU A 7 25.53 -31.29 36.67
N PRO A 8 24.26 -31.04 36.31
CA PRO A 8 23.76 -29.72 35.95
C PRO A 8 23.32 -28.95 37.21
N VAL A 9 23.63 -27.65 37.24
CA VAL A 9 23.01 -26.71 38.19
C VAL A 9 21.70 -26.23 37.57
N ALA A 10 20.60 -26.71 38.13
CA ALA A 10 19.26 -26.19 37.89
C ALA A 10 19.05 -24.91 38.69
N LEU A 11 18.59 -23.84 38.05
CA LEU A 11 17.92 -22.74 38.73
C LEU A 11 16.56 -22.54 38.08
N LEU A 12 15.52 -22.94 38.82
CA LEU A 12 14.13 -22.61 38.54
C LEU A 12 13.91 -21.12 38.82
N LEU A 13 13.43 -20.38 37.83
CA LEU A 13 12.65 -19.18 38.05
C LEU A 13 11.28 -19.39 37.41
N ALA A 14 10.26 -19.24 38.24
CA ALA A 14 8.86 -19.44 37.92
C ALA A 14 8.40 -18.45 36.85
N LEU A 15 7.87 -18.96 35.73
CA LEU A 15 7.07 -18.21 34.79
C LEU A 15 5.61 -18.27 35.29
N GLY A 16 5.11 -17.13 35.77
CA GLY A 16 3.66 -16.94 35.89
C GLY A 16 3.03 -16.81 34.49
N PRO A 17 1.81 -17.33 34.26
CA PRO A 17 1.12 -17.11 33.00
C PRO A 17 0.55 -15.68 33.02
N GLY A 18 1.26 -14.74 32.42
CA GLY A 18 0.76 -13.41 32.10
C GLY A 18 0.55 -13.31 30.60
N ASP A 19 -0.70 -13.23 30.17
CA ASP A 19 -1.11 -13.08 28.77
C ASP A 19 -0.41 -11.89 28.09
N GLY A 20 0.51 -12.20 27.18
CA GLY A 20 1.32 -11.24 26.43
C GLY A 20 0.60 -10.59 25.24
N ARG A 21 -0.65 -10.14 25.42
CA ARG A 21 -1.30 -9.20 24.48
C ARG A 21 -1.31 -7.83 25.14
N SER A 22 -0.33 -6.98 24.82
CA SER A 22 -0.50 -5.54 24.99
C SER A 22 -1.15 -5.00 23.73
N PRO A 23 -2.47 -4.73 23.71
CA PRO A 23 -3.06 -3.99 22.62
C PRO A 23 -2.47 -2.58 22.61
N GLY A 24 -2.09 -2.07 21.42
CA GLY A 24 -1.97 -0.63 21.23
C GLY A 24 -3.30 0.04 21.58
N ALA A 25 -3.27 1.33 21.93
CA ALA A 25 -4.51 2.07 22.22
C ALA A 25 -5.47 1.92 21.02
N PRO A 26 -6.70 1.43 21.24
CA PRO A 26 -7.66 1.27 20.15
C PRO A 26 -8.07 2.63 19.60
N ASP A 27 -8.15 2.72 18.28
CA ASP A 27 -8.83 3.83 17.60
C ASP A 27 -10.31 3.82 18.06
N PRO A 28 -10.95 4.97 18.35
CA PRO A 28 -12.38 5.05 18.63
C PRO A 28 -13.27 4.34 17.58
N ALA A 29 -12.79 4.14 16.34
CA ALA A 29 -13.48 3.37 15.31
C ALA A 29 -13.35 1.83 15.43
N GLY A 30 -12.56 1.30 16.38
CA GLY A 30 -12.39 -0.14 16.60
C GLY A 30 -11.28 -0.80 15.76
N ALA A 31 -10.46 0.00 15.09
CA ALA A 31 -9.20 -0.43 14.48
C ALA A 31 -8.11 -0.62 15.55
N ARG A 32 -7.19 -1.55 15.31
CA ARG A 32 -6.11 -1.87 16.26
C ARG A 32 -4.85 -2.32 15.54
N ILE A 33 -3.72 -2.13 16.22
CA ILE A 33 -2.41 -2.66 15.84
C ILE A 33 -1.82 -3.44 17.02
N PHE A 34 -1.30 -4.62 16.76
CA PHE A 34 -0.74 -5.49 17.80
C PHE A 34 0.29 -6.47 17.25
N THR A 35 1.21 -6.91 18.10
CA THR A 35 2.14 -8.00 17.79
C THR A 35 1.48 -9.36 18.07
N ASP A 36 1.73 -10.33 17.21
CA ASP A 36 1.44 -11.75 17.42
C ASP A 36 2.78 -12.53 17.47
N PRO A 37 3.36 -12.71 18.68
CA PRO A 37 4.64 -13.39 18.84
C PRO A 37 4.60 -14.85 18.40
N GLY A 38 3.44 -15.52 18.53
CA GLY A 38 3.28 -16.92 18.12
C GLY A 38 3.39 -17.10 16.59
N ARG A 39 3.05 -16.05 15.83
CA ARG A 39 3.19 -16.01 14.38
C ARG A 39 4.40 -15.21 13.89
N GLY A 40 5.14 -14.57 14.79
CA GLY A 40 6.22 -13.64 14.42
C GLY A 40 5.72 -12.49 13.55
N ALA A 41 4.56 -11.91 13.92
CA ALA A 41 3.87 -10.94 13.08
C ALA A 41 3.52 -9.64 13.82
N LEU A 42 3.42 -8.55 13.05
CA LEU A 42 2.74 -7.33 13.43
C LEU A 42 1.45 -7.24 12.61
N VAL A 43 0.31 -7.03 13.26
CA VAL A 43 -1.01 -7.06 12.61
C VAL A 43 -1.69 -5.73 12.79
N ILE A 44 -2.17 -5.16 11.69
CA ILE A 44 -3.16 -4.08 11.68
C ILE A 44 -4.50 -4.70 11.33
N ASP A 45 -5.51 -4.48 12.17
CA ASP A 45 -6.86 -5.06 12.07
C ASP A 45 -7.85 -3.91 12.09
N LEU A 46 -8.39 -3.55 10.92
CA LEU A 46 -9.28 -2.41 10.75
C LEU A 46 -10.65 -2.65 11.39
N ALA A 47 -11.42 -1.57 11.55
CA ALA A 47 -12.78 -1.60 12.10
C ALA A 47 -13.66 -2.64 11.37
N PRO A 48 -14.59 -3.30 12.09
CA PRO A 48 -15.50 -4.24 11.47
C PRO A 48 -16.46 -3.52 10.52
N LEU A 49 -16.87 -4.21 9.47
CA LEU A 49 -17.80 -3.68 8.49
C LEU A 49 -18.75 -4.77 7.96
N GLU A 50 -19.84 -4.30 7.38
CA GLU A 50 -20.80 -5.12 6.67
C GLU A 50 -20.38 -5.23 5.19
N LEU A 51 -20.38 -6.46 4.66
CA LEU A 51 -20.10 -6.73 3.26
C LEU A 51 -21.32 -7.38 2.60
N PRO A 52 -22.32 -6.60 2.15
CA PRO A 52 -23.47 -7.14 1.44
C PRO A 52 -23.05 -7.83 0.14
N ALA A 53 -23.75 -8.91 -0.20
CA ALA A 53 -23.53 -9.63 -1.45
C ALA A 53 -23.68 -8.72 -2.68
N ARG A 54 -22.93 -9.00 -3.76
CA ARG A 54 -23.01 -8.32 -5.07
C ARG A 54 -22.91 -6.80 -5.02
N THR A 55 -22.10 -6.28 -4.10
CA THR A 55 -21.96 -4.84 -3.88
C THR A 55 -20.55 -4.39 -4.32
N PRO A 56 -20.44 -3.53 -5.35
CA PRO A 56 -19.16 -2.96 -5.76
C PRO A 56 -18.68 -1.91 -4.74
N HIS A 57 -17.39 -1.61 -4.74
CA HIS A 57 -16.77 -0.70 -3.75
C HIS A 57 -17.42 0.68 -3.66
N HIS A 58 -17.94 1.24 -4.77
CA HIS A 58 -18.60 2.56 -4.78
C HIS A 58 -20.00 2.56 -4.15
N ALA A 59 -20.60 1.39 -3.93
CA ALA A 59 -21.88 1.22 -3.26
C ALA A 59 -21.72 0.68 -1.82
N LEU A 60 -20.47 0.52 -1.36
CA LEU A 60 -20.13 -0.09 -0.08
C LEU A 60 -19.47 0.94 0.84
N ALA A 61 -19.94 1.01 2.09
CA ALA A 61 -19.29 1.83 3.11
C ALA A 61 -17.91 1.25 3.44
N GLN A 62 -16.86 1.96 3.04
CA GLN A 62 -15.49 1.50 3.20
C GLN A 62 -15.06 1.57 4.68
N PRO A 63 -14.12 0.73 5.15
CA PRO A 63 -13.56 0.86 6.48
C PRO A 63 -13.06 2.29 6.72
N PRO A 64 -13.36 2.89 7.90
CA PRO A 64 -12.76 4.16 8.28
C PRO A 64 -11.24 4.12 8.17
N VAL A 65 -10.65 5.23 7.72
CA VAL A 65 -9.20 5.40 7.73
C VAL A 65 -8.73 5.44 9.18
N ALA A 66 -7.78 4.57 9.54
CA ALA A 66 -7.29 4.44 10.90
C ALA A 66 -5.90 5.07 11.03
N THR A 67 -5.71 5.91 12.06
CA THR A 67 -4.37 6.37 12.47
C THR A 67 -3.97 5.60 13.73
N LEU A 68 -2.85 4.89 13.66
CA LEU A 68 -2.42 3.92 14.67
C LEU A 68 -0.96 4.17 15.05
N GLU A 69 -0.57 3.74 16.25
CA GLU A 69 0.82 3.83 16.72
C GLU A 69 1.50 2.46 16.71
N ILE A 70 2.72 2.40 16.20
CA ILE A 70 3.53 1.17 16.24
C ILE A 70 3.76 0.73 17.70
N PRO A 71 3.42 -0.52 18.09
CA PRO A 71 3.48 -0.95 19.48
C PRO A 71 4.88 -1.37 19.96
N SER A 72 5.79 -1.70 19.03
CA SER A 72 7.14 -2.22 19.33
C SER A 72 8.14 -1.85 18.24
N ASP A 73 9.39 -1.64 18.66
CA ASP A 73 10.52 -1.54 17.73
C ASP A 73 10.76 -2.88 17.02
N GLY A 74 11.14 -2.82 15.75
CA GLY A 74 11.54 -4.00 14.99
C GLY A 74 11.63 -3.75 13.50
N TYR A 75 11.50 -4.83 12.74
CA TYR A 75 11.62 -4.82 11.29
C TYR A 75 10.51 -5.60 10.63
N ILE A 76 9.90 -5.01 9.60
CA ILE A 76 9.02 -5.72 8.68
C ILE A 76 9.83 -6.21 7.49
N HIS A 77 9.64 -7.47 7.11
CA HIS A 77 10.29 -8.04 5.92
C HIS A 77 9.33 -8.79 5.00
N GLY A 78 8.03 -8.70 5.25
CA GLY A 78 7.00 -9.24 4.38
C GLY A 78 5.63 -8.80 4.85
N PHE A 79 4.63 -8.89 3.97
CA PHE A 79 3.26 -8.60 4.32
C PHE A 79 2.28 -9.35 3.42
N ARG A 80 1.04 -9.43 3.90
CA ARG A 80 -0.14 -9.77 3.10
C ARG A 80 -1.36 -9.04 3.66
N VAL A 81 -2.34 -8.80 2.82
CA VAL A 81 -3.66 -8.32 3.23
C VAL A 81 -4.63 -9.48 3.16
N ALA A 82 -5.56 -9.55 4.11
CA ALA A 82 -6.62 -10.55 4.14
C ALA A 82 -7.92 -9.91 4.62
N VAL A 83 -9.05 -10.40 4.15
CA VAL A 83 -10.34 -10.14 4.79
C VAL A 83 -10.69 -11.33 5.66
N VAL A 84 -11.17 -11.09 6.87
CA VAL A 84 -11.62 -12.13 7.79
C VAL A 84 -13.07 -11.92 8.20
N ASP A 85 -13.77 -12.99 8.53
CA ASP A 85 -15.09 -12.92 9.14
C ASP A 85 -15.05 -12.61 10.64
N SER A 86 -16.23 -12.56 11.27
CA SER A 86 -16.39 -12.34 12.71
C SER A 86 -15.72 -13.42 13.59
N ALA A 87 -15.53 -14.63 13.07
CA ALA A 87 -14.80 -15.70 13.74
C ALA A 87 -13.27 -15.63 13.49
N GLY A 88 -12.81 -14.69 12.67
CA GLY A 88 -11.41 -14.53 12.29
C GLY A 88 -10.93 -15.51 11.22
N ARG A 89 -11.83 -16.19 10.51
CA ARG A 89 -11.52 -17.06 9.37
C ARG A 89 -11.30 -16.20 8.13
N GLU A 90 -10.28 -16.52 7.35
CA GLU A 90 -9.98 -15.81 6.11
C GLU A 90 -11.06 -16.05 5.06
N LEU A 91 -11.46 -14.96 4.40
CA LEU A 91 -12.39 -14.92 3.28
C LEU A 91 -11.62 -14.82 1.96
N SER A 92 -12.33 -14.80 0.83
CA SER A 92 -11.71 -14.66 -0.49
C SER A 92 -10.90 -13.36 -0.61
N ASP A 93 -9.71 -13.44 -1.19
CA ASP A 93 -8.87 -12.26 -1.49
C ASP A 93 -9.51 -11.35 -2.55
N GLU A 94 -10.47 -11.86 -3.34
CA GLU A 94 -11.28 -11.08 -4.29
C GLU A 94 -12.09 -9.96 -3.60
N LEU A 95 -12.25 -10.01 -2.27
CA LEU A 95 -12.91 -8.95 -1.52
C LEU A 95 -12.04 -7.69 -1.36
N ILE A 96 -10.73 -7.80 -1.63
CA ILE A 96 -9.77 -6.71 -1.45
C ILE A 96 -9.70 -5.90 -2.74
N HIS A 97 -10.15 -4.64 -2.67
CA HIS A 97 -9.96 -3.72 -3.80
C HIS A 97 -8.58 -3.07 -3.72
N HIS A 98 -8.24 -2.44 -2.58
CA HIS A 98 -6.87 -2.03 -2.27
C HIS A 98 -6.65 -1.80 -0.77
N PHE A 99 -5.39 -1.77 -0.35
CA PHE A 99 -4.94 -1.41 0.99
C PHE A 99 -3.71 -0.52 0.86
N ASN A 100 -3.63 0.53 1.69
CA ASN A 100 -2.47 1.41 1.82
C ASN A 100 -2.06 1.52 3.28
N LEU A 101 -0.75 1.46 3.54
CA LEU A 101 -0.14 1.89 4.79
C LEU A 101 0.80 3.05 4.50
N ILE A 102 0.62 4.12 5.25
CA ILE A 102 1.30 5.38 5.04
C ILE A 102 1.97 5.77 6.35
N ASP A 103 3.18 6.29 6.24
CA ASP A 103 3.85 6.99 7.32
C ASP A 103 3.64 8.50 7.10
N PRO A 104 2.78 9.14 7.92
CA PRO A 104 2.45 10.56 7.76
C PRO A 104 3.54 11.50 8.30
N ASP A 105 4.50 10.97 9.07
CA ASP A 105 5.51 11.76 9.79
C ASP A 105 6.80 11.92 8.98
N HIS A 106 7.03 11.06 8.00
CA HIS A 106 8.18 11.10 7.11
C HIS A 106 7.77 11.37 5.66
N ARG A 107 8.60 12.11 4.93
CA ARG A 107 8.33 12.42 3.52
C ARG A 107 8.63 11.24 2.59
N GLU A 108 7.99 11.20 1.43
CA GLU A 108 8.35 10.29 0.34
C GLU A 108 9.74 10.64 -0.24
N LEU A 109 10.41 9.65 -0.86
CA LEU A 109 11.77 9.82 -1.37
C LEU A 109 11.86 10.90 -2.45
N PHE A 110 10.94 10.91 -3.42
CA PHE A 110 10.99 11.83 -4.58
C PHE A 110 10.04 13.04 -4.48
N LEU A 111 9.19 13.10 -3.45
CA LEU A 111 8.19 14.16 -3.28
C LEU A 111 8.06 14.61 -1.81
N PRO A 112 7.63 15.84 -1.55
CA PRO A 112 7.31 16.32 -0.21
C PRO A 112 5.87 15.91 0.21
N ILE A 113 5.53 14.62 0.06
CA ILE A 113 4.24 14.03 0.47
C ILE A 113 4.47 12.97 1.56
N SER A 114 3.42 12.40 2.15
CA SER A 114 3.59 11.34 3.17
C SER A 114 4.17 10.06 2.56
N ARG A 115 5.11 9.41 3.25
CA ARG A 115 5.81 8.22 2.75
C ARG A 115 4.88 7.03 2.61
N ARG A 116 4.90 6.36 1.45
CA ARG A 116 4.12 5.14 1.22
C ARG A 116 4.91 3.93 1.69
N LEU A 117 4.41 3.23 2.71
CA LEU A 117 5.08 2.05 3.26
C LEU A 117 4.73 0.77 2.49
N LEU A 118 3.47 0.63 2.10
CA LEU A 118 2.99 -0.51 1.31
C LEU A 118 1.66 -0.18 0.66
N ALA A 119 1.42 -0.83 -0.47
CA ALA A 119 0.16 -0.83 -1.19
C ALA A 119 -0.10 -2.26 -1.67
N ALA A 120 -1.35 -2.70 -1.63
CA ALA A 120 -1.73 -4.03 -2.10
C ALA A 120 -3.19 -4.06 -2.56
N GLY A 121 -3.48 -4.65 -3.71
CA GLY A 121 -4.81 -5.11 -4.11
C GLY A 121 -4.91 -6.63 -4.08
N HIS A 122 -6.03 -7.19 -4.54
CA HIS A 122 -6.20 -8.64 -4.67
C HIS A 122 -5.14 -9.29 -5.58
N GLU A 123 -4.60 -8.54 -6.53
CA GLU A 123 -3.57 -8.97 -7.47
C GLU A 123 -2.15 -9.01 -6.88
N THR A 124 -1.92 -8.41 -5.71
CA THR A 124 -0.58 -8.29 -5.12
C THR A 124 -0.11 -9.57 -4.45
N GLY A 125 -1.02 -10.33 -3.84
CA GLY A 125 -0.68 -11.51 -3.04
C GLY A 125 0.25 -11.22 -1.85
N ALA A 126 0.98 -12.24 -1.39
CA ALA A 126 1.94 -12.08 -0.29
C ALA A 126 3.30 -11.60 -0.81
N VAL A 127 3.82 -10.52 -0.21
CA VAL A 127 5.12 -9.94 -0.55
C VAL A 127 6.13 -10.31 0.52
N ARG A 128 7.32 -10.77 0.12
CA ARG A 128 8.42 -11.10 1.03
C ARG A 128 9.75 -10.59 0.52
N LEU A 129 10.50 -9.95 1.42
CA LEU A 129 11.89 -9.59 1.26
C LEU A 129 12.78 -10.69 1.86
N PRO A 130 14.05 -10.80 1.43
CA PRO A 130 15.05 -11.60 2.14
C PRO A 130 15.29 -11.02 3.54
N GLY A 131 14.52 -11.46 4.54
CA GLY A 131 14.47 -10.86 5.89
C GLY A 131 15.76 -10.89 6.70
N LEU A 132 16.73 -11.72 6.30
CA LEU A 132 18.09 -11.68 6.85
C LEU A 132 18.90 -10.47 6.34
N LEU A 133 18.62 -10.04 5.11
CA LEU A 133 19.34 -8.94 4.46
C LEU A 133 18.62 -7.61 4.66
N PHE A 134 17.30 -7.58 4.46
CA PHE A 134 16.55 -6.33 4.37
C PHE A 134 15.32 -6.36 5.27
N GLY A 135 15.05 -5.23 5.91
CA GLY A 135 13.77 -4.98 6.55
C GLY A 135 13.50 -3.50 6.74
N LEU A 136 12.22 -3.16 6.70
CA LEU A 136 11.70 -1.84 6.99
C LEU A 136 11.76 -1.62 8.50
N PRO A 137 12.58 -0.69 9.00
CA PRO A 137 12.63 -0.39 10.42
C PRO A 137 11.32 0.27 10.85
N LEU A 138 10.80 -0.17 11.99
CA LEU A 138 9.71 0.47 12.70
C LEU A 138 10.17 0.85 14.10
N ARG A 139 9.71 1.99 14.61
CA ARG A 139 9.92 2.41 15.99
C ARG A 139 8.61 2.51 16.73
N ARG A 140 8.61 2.09 17.99
CA ARG A 140 7.48 2.24 18.89
C ARG A 140 7.05 3.71 18.98
N GLY A 141 5.75 3.96 18.85
CA GLY A 141 5.16 5.29 18.90
C GLY A 141 5.20 6.06 17.58
N GLU A 142 5.82 5.53 16.51
CA GLU A 142 5.62 6.10 15.17
C GLU A 142 4.17 5.93 14.73
N HIS A 143 3.62 6.96 14.09
CA HIS A 143 2.28 6.89 13.54
C HIS A 143 2.28 6.19 12.18
N VAL A 144 1.22 5.44 11.93
CA VAL A 144 0.89 4.91 10.61
C VAL A 144 -0.58 5.15 10.32
N VAL A 145 -0.88 5.42 9.06
CA VAL A 145 -2.25 5.56 8.55
C VAL A 145 -2.56 4.36 7.67
N ALA A 146 -3.60 3.62 8.05
CA ALA A 146 -4.07 2.45 7.33
C ALA A 146 -5.43 2.75 6.67
N SER A 147 -5.53 2.48 5.38
CA SER A 147 -6.71 2.72 4.56
C SER A 147 -6.95 1.52 3.66
N ALA A 148 -8.15 0.96 3.70
CA ALA A 148 -8.54 -0.16 2.84
C ALA A 148 -9.80 0.18 2.06
N MET A 149 -9.86 -0.28 0.82
CA MET A 149 -11.10 -0.43 0.07
C MET A 149 -11.37 -1.89 -0.24
N VAL A 150 -12.64 -2.24 -0.14
CA VAL A 150 -13.16 -3.57 -0.35
C VAL A 150 -14.40 -3.52 -1.22
N GLU A 151 -14.67 -4.65 -1.86
CA GLU A 151 -15.90 -4.91 -2.58
C GLU A 151 -16.34 -6.33 -2.32
N ASN A 152 -17.60 -6.63 -2.62
CA ASN A 152 -18.11 -7.98 -2.48
C ASN A 152 -18.96 -8.32 -3.70
N LEU A 153 -18.31 -8.74 -4.78
CA LEU A 153 -19.02 -9.17 -6.00
C LEU A 153 -19.56 -10.61 -5.88
N THR A 154 -19.26 -11.29 -4.77
CA THR A 154 -19.73 -12.65 -4.49
C THR A 154 -21.22 -12.66 -4.09
N PRO A 155 -21.92 -13.81 -4.18
CA PRO A 155 -23.32 -13.90 -3.78
C PRO A 155 -23.55 -14.00 -2.27
N VAL A 156 -22.50 -13.97 -1.44
CA VAL A 156 -22.58 -14.19 0.01
C VAL A 156 -22.43 -12.86 0.75
N THR A 157 -23.28 -12.61 1.74
CA THR A 157 -23.12 -11.46 2.66
C THR A 157 -22.26 -11.86 3.85
N TYR A 158 -21.33 -10.99 4.25
CA TYR A 158 -20.52 -11.18 5.46
C TYR A 158 -20.81 -10.06 6.46
N HIS A 159 -20.99 -10.45 7.72
CA HIS A 159 -21.27 -9.56 8.84
C HIS A 159 -20.03 -9.41 9.72
N GLU A 160 -19.80 -8.21 10.25
CA GLU A 160 -18.64 -7.87 11.08
C GLU A 160 -17.29 -8.34 10.50
N ALA A 161 -17.15 -8.31 9.18
CA ALA A 161 -15.91 -8.65 8.50
C ALA A 161 -14.84 -7.60 8.83
N ARG A 162 -13.57 -7.98 8.78
CA ARG A 162 -12.44 -7.09 9.05
C ARG A 162 -11.34 -7.25 8.00
N VAL A 163 -10.73 -6.14 7.62
CA VAL A 163 -9.52 -6.15 6.78
C VAL A 163 -8.29 -6.16 7.68
N ARG A 164 -7.38 -7.11 7.44
CA ARG A 164 -6.13 -7.29 8.17
C ARG A 164 -4.93 -7.15 7.26
N LEU A 165 -3.98 -6.32 7.68
CA LEU A 165 -2.62 -6.36 7.18
C LEU A 165 -1.79 -7.18 8.17
N VAL A 166 -1.25 -8.31 7.71
CA VAL A 166 -0.37 -9.18 8.48
C VAL A 166 1.05 -9.00 7.96
N MET A 167 1.95 -8.54 8.81
CA MET A 167 3.34 -8.24 8.46
C MET A 167 4.28 -9.21 9.16
N ASP A 168 5.18 -9.85 8.40
CA ASP A 168 6.24 -10.66 8.95
C ASP A 168 7.19 -9.73 9.74
N PHE A 169 7.30 -9.93 11.06
CA PHE A 169 7.90 -8.98 11.99
C PHE A 169 8.98 -9.62 12.85
N THR A 170 10.16 -9.00 12.86
CA THR A 170 11.26 -9.36 13.77
C THR A 170 11.48 -8.22 14.77
N PRO A 171 11.28 -8.45 16.09
CA PRO A 171 11.63 -7.47 17.12
C PRO A 171 13.12 -7.13 17.11
N THR A 172 13.48 -5.97 17.66
CA THR A 172 14.89 -5.57 17.84
C THR A 172 15.67 -6.56 18.73
N GLY A 173 17.00 -6.47 18.68
CA GLY A 173 17.90 -7.35 19.43
C GLY A 173 18.37 -8.59 18.67
N ARG A 174 17.91 -8.77 17.42
CA ARG A 174 18.46 -9.77 16.50
C ARG A 174 19.56 -9.15 15.62
N PRO A 175 20.56 -9.92 15.16
CA PRO A 175 21.63 -9.41 14.30
C PRO A 175 21.19 -9.18 12.84
N TRP A 176 19.91 -9.44 12.51
CA TRP A 176 19.30 -9.20 11.21
C TRP A 176 18.06 -8.30 11.36
N PRO A 177 17.61 -7.63 10.29
CA PRO A 177 18.22 -7.57 8.95
C PRO A 177 19.56 -6.83 8.94
N LEU A 178 20.45 -7.19 8.01
CA LEU A 178 21.74 -6.51 7.83
C LEU A 178 21.58 -5.05 7.37
N PHE A 179 20.56 -4.77 6.57
CA PHE A 179 20.28 -3.48 5.96
C PHE A 179 18.88 -2.99 6.35
N ARG A 180 18.84 -1.72 6.76
CA ARG A 180 17.59 -0.96 6.92
C ARG A 180 17.16 -0.52 5.54
N ALA A 181 15.95 -0.89 5.15
CA ALA A 181 15.50 -0.68 3.80
C ALA A 181 14.10 -0.10 3.80
N SER A 182 13.90 0.99 3.06
CA SER A 182 12.63 1.69 2.95
C SER A 182 12.04 1.48 1.56
N PRO A 183 10.70 1.35 1.46
CA PRO A 183 10.02 1.41 0.18
C PRO A 183 10.17 2.82 -0.41
N TRP A 184 10.09 2.89 -1.73
CA TRP A 184 10.03 4.14 -2.47
C TRP A 184 9.18 3.96 -3.72
N GLN A 185 8.65 5.05 -4.25
CA GLN A 185 7.94 5.05 -5.53
C GLN A 185 8.16 6.35 -6.31
N MET A 186 7.98 6.25 -7.61
CA MET A 186 7.94 7.36 -8.55
C MET A 186 6.86 7.08 -9.61
N ASP A 187 5.91 8.00 -9.74
CA ASP A 187 4.74 7.85 -10.61
C ASP A 187 4.75 8.92 -11.71
N VAL A 188 4.35 8.55 -12.91
CA VAL A 188 4.19 9.49 -14.05
C VAL A 188 3.06 10.51 -13.85
N ALA A 189 2.15 10.26 -12.90
CA ALA A 189 1.03 11.12 -12.52
C ALA A 189 1.28 11.96 -11.26
N PHE A 190 2.46 11.86 -10.64
CA PHE A 190 2.87 12.77 -9.56
C PHE A 190 2.70 14.26 -9.93
N PRO A 191 2.41 15.17 -8.97
CA PRO A 191 2.67 15.01 -7.53
C PRO A 191 1.51 14.56 -6.61
N VAL A 192 0.24 14.75 -6.97
CA VAL A 192 -0.92 14.34 -6.14
C VAL A 192 -2.12 14.00 -7.03
N GLY A 193 -3.02 13.15 -6.54
CA GLY A 193 -4.25 12.75 -7.23
C GLY A 193 -4.23 11.29 -7.67
N ASP A 194 -5.18 10.94 -8.54
CA ASP A 194 -5.28 9.59 -9.08
C ASP A 194 -4.04 9.24 -9.91
N LYS A 195 -3.54 8.03 -9.70
CA LYS A 195 -2.37 7.51 -10.40
C LYS A 195 -2.67 7.13 -11.85
N SER A 196 -3.95 6.97 -12.18
CA SER A 196 -4.43 6.65 -13.51
C SER A 196 -4.59 7.89 -14.38
N PHE A 197 -4.63 7.69 -15.69
CA PHE A 197 -4.92 8.76 -16.65
C PHE A 197 -5.62 8.21 -17.89
N ALA A 198 -6.34 9.09 -18.58
CA ALA A 198 -6.93 8.76 -19.87
C ALA A 198 -5.85 8.39 -20.89
N LEU A 199 -5.92 7.18 -21.43
CA LEU A 199 -4.97 6.66 -22.39
C LEU A 199 -5.43 7.03 -23.82
N PRO A 200 -4.74 7.93 -24.54
CA PRO A 200 -5.14 8.29 -25.90
C PRO A 200 -5.00 7.11 -26.87
N PRO A 201 -5.70 7.11 -28.02
CA PRO A 201 -5.50 6.10 -29.06
C PRO A 201 -4.10 6.17 -29.67
N GLY A 202 -3.57 5.00 -30.04
CA GLY A 202 -2.24 4.85 -30.62
C GLY A 202 -1.10 4.97 -29.61
N ARG A 203 0.09 5.33 -30.11
CA ARG A 203 1.30 5.44 -29.31
C ARG A 203 1.28 6.69 -28.45
N SER A 204 1.63 6.52 -27.18
CA SER A 204 1.79 7.63 -26.25
C SER A 204 2.88 7.34 -25.23
N GLN A 205 3.35 8.40 -24.58
CA GLN A 205 4.28 8.29 -23.46
C GLN A 205 3.95 9.35 -22.42
N ARG A 206 4.28 9.05 -21.16
CA ARG A 206 4.19 10.02 -20.05
C ARG A 206 5.40 9.84 -19.15
N SER A 207 5.89 10.94 -18.58
CA SER A 207 7.06 10.93 -17.72
C SER A 207 6.92 11.88 -16.55
N TYR A 208 7.60 11.57 -15.46
CA TYR A 208 7.81 12.44 -14.33
C TYR A 208 9.29 12.47 -13.96
N GLU A 209 9.76 13.61 -13.43
CA GLU A 209 11.14 13.80 -13.00
C GLU A 209 11.21 14.34 -11.57
N GLY A 210 12.20 13.89 -10.81
CA GLY A 210 12.40 14.30 -9.43
C GLY A 210 13.79 13.93 -8.93
N SER A 211 14.13 14.45 -7.75
CA SER A 211 15.38 14.17 -7.06
C SER A 211 15.07 13.53 -5.70
N PRO A 212 15.87 12.55 -5.27
CA PRO A 212 15.63 11.89 -4.00
C PRO A 212 15.97 12.85 -2.84
N ALA A 213 15.23 12.71 -1.74
CA ALA A 213 15.42 13.46 -0.51
C ALA A 213 16.81 13.22 0.11
N VAL A 214 17.31 12.00 -0.06
CA VAL A 214 18.50 11.50 0.60
C VAL A 214 19.27 10.54 -0.30
N PRO A 215 20.60 10.43 -0.14
CA PRO A 215 21.41 9.50 -0.91
C PRO A 215 21.27 8.07 -0.38
N GLY A 216 21.47 7.10 -1.27
CA GLY A 216 21.46 5.68 -0.92
C GLY A 216 21.42 4.78 -2.13
N LYS A 217 20.94 3.55 -1.96
CA LYS A 217 20.98 2.53 -3.01
C LYS A 217 19.63 1.88 -3.24
N ILE A 218 19.19 1.86 -4.49
CA ILE A 218 18.07 1.02 -4.91
C ILE A 218 18.59 -0.40 -5.06
N VAL A 219 18.07 -1.33 -4.26
CA VAL A 219 18.50 -2.74 -4.24
C VAL A 219 17.51 -3.65 -4.97
N GLY A 220 16.25 -3.25 -5.08
CA GLY A 220 15.26 -3.93 -5.90
C GLY A 220 14.26 -2.93 -6.43
N LEU A 221 13.77 -3.14 -7.64
CA LEU A 221 12.76 -2.30 -8.25
C LEU A 221 11.94 -3.06 -9.30
N GLY A 222 10.68 -2.68 -9.41
CA GLY A 222 9.75 -3.13 -10.44
C GLY A 222 8.89 -1.97 -10.90
N GLY A 223 7.95 -2.28 -11.79
CA GLY A 223 6.97 -1.31 -12.24
C GLY A 223 5.54 -1.81 -12.09
N HIS A 224 4.60 -0.90 -12.29
CA HIS A 224 3.19 -1.21 -12.51
C HIS A 224 2.67 -0.31 -13.63
N MET A 225 1.88 -0.91 -14.52
CA MET A 225 1.23 -0.24 -15.65
C MET A 225 -0.05 -0.99 -15.98
N HIS A 226 -1.05 -0.25 -16.47
CA HIS A 226 -2.30 -0.80 -16.99
C HIS A 226 -2.13 -1.35 -18.41
N ASP A 227 -3.14 -2.07 -18.88
CA ASP A 227 -3.24 -2.71 -20.20
C ASP A 227 -2.81 -1.80 -21.35
N HIS A 228 -2.25 -2.40 -22.40
CA HIS A 228 -1.62 -1.74 -23.55
C HIS A 228 -0.28 -1.02 -23.25
N GLY A 229 0.22 -1.09 -22.02
CA GLY A 229 1.58 -0.71 -21.66
C GLY A 229 2.61 -1.51 -22.46
N ARG A 230 3.68 -0.85 -22.90
CA ARG A 230 4.74 -1.45 -23.74
C ARG A 230 6.11 -1.44 -23.08
N LEU A 231 6.38 -0.40 -22.30
CA LEU A 231 7.70 -0.20 -21.70
C LEU A 231 7.56 0.74 -20.51
N ILE A 232 8.32 0.48 -19.45
CA ILE A 232 8.58 1.42 -18.37
C ILE A 232 10.07 1.53 -18.15
N GLU A 233 10.53 2.75 -17.88
CA GLU A 233 11.93 3.10 -17.69
C GLU A 233 12.11 3.96 -16.44
N PHE A 234 13.22 3.72 -15.74
CA PHE A 234 13.72 4.58 -14.68
C PHE A 234 15.19 4.91 -14.96
N VAL A 235 15.49 6.20 -15.10
CA VAL A 235 16.76 6.71 -15.64
C VAL A 235 17.31 7.79 -14.73
N ASP A 236 18.60 7.74 -14.46
CA ASP A 236 19.38 8.86 -13.96
C ASP A 236 19.69 9.79 -15.15
N VAL A 237 18.95 10.87 -15.27
CA VAL A 237 19.07 11.77 -16.44
C VAL A 237 20.27 12.70 -16.31
N THR A 238 20.78 12.91 -15.09
CA THR A 238 22.00 13.68 -14.85
C THR A 238 23.22 12.92 -15.37
N ALA A 239 23.31 11.62 -15.09
CA ALA A 239 24.41 10.77 -15.52
C ALA A 239 24.20 10.10 -16.90
N GLY A 240 23.00 10.20 -17.47
CA GLY A 240 22.64 9.50 -18.71
C GLY A 240 22.58 7.97 -18.55
N GLN A 241 22.28 7.49 -17.33
CA GLN A 241 22.31 6.06 -17.00
C GLN A 241 20.91 5.49 -16.85
N VAL A 242 20.58 4.46 -17.63
CA VAL A 242 19.37 3.66 -17.43
C VAL A 242 19.58 2.74 -16.22
N ILE A 243 18.73 2.89 -15.19
CA ILE A 243 18.78 2.06 -13.98
C ILE A 243 17.85 0.86 -14.14
N TYR A 244 16.68 1.07 -14.75
CA TYR A 244 15.70 0.01 -15.00
C TYR A 244 14.92 0.27 -16.27
N ARG A 245 14.62 -0.82 -16.98
CA ARG A 245 13.88 -0.84 -18.23
C ARG A 245 13.20 -2.19 -18.35
N ALA A 246 11.88 -2.20 -18.45
CA ALA A 246 11.11 -3.44 -18.52
C ALA A 246 9.91 -3.33 -19.46
N ALA A 247 9.77 -4.33 -20.32
CA ALA A 247 8.51 -4.59 -21.03
C ALA A 247 7.62 -5.48 -20.16
N PRO A 248 6.31 -5.22 -20.08
CA PRO A 248 5.39 -6.08 -19.33
C PRO A 248 5.25 -7.45 -20.01
N ILE A 249 4.84 -8.44 -19.23
CA ILE A 249 4.35 -9.72 -19.74
C ILE A 249 2.86 -9.54 -19.96
N ALA A 250 2.44 -9.57 -21.21
CA ALA A 250 1.06 -9.35 -21.63
C ALA A 250 0.59 -10.44 -22.60
N ASP A 251 -0.72 -10.64 -22.68
CA ASP A 251 -1.33 -11.51 -23.66
C ASP A 251 -1.48 -10.85 -25.05
N SER A 252 -2.10 -11.57 -26.00
CA SER A 252 -2.28 -11.09 -27.37
C SER A 252 -3.26 -9.92 -27.50
N VAL A 253 -4.15 -9.69 -26.52
CA VAL A 253 -5.09 -8.55 -26.54
C VAL A 253 -4.53 -7.33 -25.81
N GLY A 254 -3.34 -7.48 -25.20
CA GLY A 254 -2.63 -6.40 -24.52
C GLY A 254 -2.95 -6.31 -23.03
N HIS A 255 -3.58 -7.34 -22.47
CA HIS A 255 -3.81 -7.45 -21.04
C HIS A 255 -2.51 -7.79 -20.32
N ILE A 256 -2.14 -6.99 -19.30
CA ILE A 256 -0.86 -7.15 -18.59
C ILE A 256 -1.02 -8.09 -17.40
N HIS A 257 -0.23 -9.17 -17.39
CA HIS A 257 -0.17 -10.09 -16.27
C HIS A 257 0.84 -9.65 -15.21
N SER A 258 1.99 -9.10 -15.62
CA SER A 258 3.01 -8.64 -14.69
C SER A 258 4.04 -7.72 -15.35
N VAL A 259 4.77 -6.98 -14.52
CA VAL A 259 5.95 -6.21 -14.93
C VAL A 259 7.20 -6.83 -14.28
N PRO A 260 8.25 -7.15 -15.05
CA PRO A 260 9.46 -7.78 -14.51
C PRO A 260 10.13 -6.99 -13.37
N ILE A 261 10.47 -7.67 -12.28
CA ILE A 261 11.20 -7.09 -11.14
C ILE A 261 12.71 -7.29 -11.33
N SER A 262 13.50 -6.24 -11.11
CA SER A 262 14.96 -6.28 -11.09
C SER A 262 15.51 -6.34 -9.67
N ARG A 263 16.41 -7.27 -9.42
CA ARG A 263 17.24 -7.33 -8.20
C ARG A 263 18.61 -6.75 -8.54
N LEU A 264 18.98 -5.67 -7.88
CA LEU A 264 20.23 -4.93 -8.13
C LEU A 264 21.33 -5.27 -7.10
N TYR A 265 21.12 -6.28 -6.26
CA TYR A 265 22.10 -6.79 -5.32
C TYR A 265 22.60 -8.18 -5.71
N GLY A 266 23.84 -8.49 -5.35
CA GLY A 266 24.47 -9.79 -5.53
C GLY A 266 25.73 -9.89 -4.66
N TRP A 267 26.56 -10.90 -4.92
CA TRP A 267 27.76 -11.16 -4.12
C TRP A 267 28.79 -10.02 -4.12
N THR A 268 28.85 -9.22 -5.19
CA THR A 268 29.88 -8.19 -5.40
C THR A 268 29.36 -6.76 -5.40
N ARG A 269 28.03 -6.55 -5.41
CA ARG A 269 27.41 -5.23 -5.51
C ARG A 269 26.11 -5.18 -4.71
N LEU A 270 25.88 -4.05 -4.06
CA LEU A 270 24.64 -3.74 -3.37
C LEU A 270 23.96 -2.56 -4.06
N GLY A 271 23.11 -2.81 -5.05
CA GLY A 271 22.22 -1.81 -5.64
C GLY A 271 22.85 -0.82 -6.63
N ALA A 272 21.98 0.01 -7.19
CA ALA A 272 22.33 1.24 -7.91
C ALA A 272 22.30 2.42 -6.93
N HIS A 273 23.39 3.18 -6.84
CA HIS A 273 23.44 4.37 -5.99
C HIS A 273 22.65 5.50 -6.63
N ILE A 274 21.93 6.26 -5.81
CA ILE A 274 21.18 7.45 -6.19
C ILE A 274 21.54 8.61 -5.28
N ALA A 275 21.57 9.83 -5.83
CA ALA A 275 22.09 11.00 -5.18
C ALA A 275 21.11 12.20 -5.27
N PRO A 276 20.96 13.02 -4.20
CA PRO A 276 20.03 14.17 -4.21
C PRO A 276 20.33 15.26 -5.24
N ASP A 277 21.58 15.38 -5.68
CA ASP A 277 22.02 16.32 -6.72
C ASP A 277 21.77 15.81 -8.14
N HIS A 278 21.31 14.56 -8.28
CA HIS A 278 20.89 13.99 -9.55
C HIS A 278 19.38 14.14 -9.77
N ARG A 279 18.99 14.22 -11.04
CA ARG A 279 17.58 14.13 -11.47
C ARG A 279 17.34 12.74 -12.03
N TYR A 280 16.23 12.16 -11.61
CA TYR A 280 15.77 10.86 -12.07
C TYR A 280 14.47 11.04 -12.85
N ARG A 281 14.22 10.17 -13.83
CA ARG A 281 13.01 10.18 -14.64
C ARG A 281 12.37 8.80 -14.65
N VAL A 282 11.07 8.74 -14.38
CA VAL A 282 10.23 7.60 -14.77
C VAL A 282 9.52 7.93 -16.08
N THR A 283 9.51 7.01 -17.02
CA THR A 283 8.75 7.13 -18.27
C THR A 283 7.97 5.84 -18.53
N VAL A 284 6.70 5.97 -18.89
CA VAL A 284 5.88 4.85 -19.38
C VAL A 284 5.51 5.09 -20.83
N TYR A 285 5.51 4.00 -21.61
CA TYR A 285 5.17 4.00 -23.03
C TYR A 285 4.00 3.06 -23.26
N TYR A 286 3.04 3.51 -24.07
CA TYR A 286 1.81 2.81 -24.38
C TYR A 286 1.58 2.73 -25.90
N ASP A 287 0.78 1.75 -26.31
CA ASP A 287 0.23 1.68 -27.67
C ASP A 287 -1.19 1.12 -27.63
N ASN A 288 -2.18 2.02 -27.61
CA ASN A 288 -3.61 1.72 -27.48
C ASN A 288 -4.24 1.44 -28.86
N PRO A 289 -4.61 0.18 -29.18
CA PRO A 289 -5.13 -0.19 -30.50
C PRO A 289 -6.62 0.08 -30.68
N THR A 290 -7.33 0.56 -29.64
CA THR A 290 -8.81 0.63 -29.65
C THR A 290 -9.37 1.73 -30.56
N GLY A 291 -8.53 2.66 -31.01
CA GLY A 291 -8.94 3.81 -31.82
C GLY A 291 -9.73 4.87 -31.04
N GLN A 292 -9.92 4.70 -29.73
CA GLN A 292 -10.55 5.68 -28.84
C GLN A 292 -9.71 5.88 -27.58
N ALA A 293 -9.96 6.98 -26.86
CA ALA A 293 -9.35 7.17 -25.55
C ALA A 293 -9.97 6.20 -24.54
N VAL A 294 -9.13 5.58 -23.70
CA VAL A 294 -9.58 4.71 -22.60
C VAL A 294 -9.49 5.50 -21.29
N PRO A 295 -10.62 5.88 -20.66
CA PRO A 295 -10.61 6.49 -19.34
C PRO A 295 -9.86 5.60 -18.33
N ASP A 296 -8.99 6.20 -17.52
CA ASP A 296 -8.13 5.50 -16.55
C ASP A 296 -7.27 4.36 -17.11
N GLY A 297 -7.13 4.28 -18.43
CA GLY A 297 -6.42 3.20 -19.12
C GLY A 297 -4.90 3.27 -18.98
N GLY A 298 -4.34 4.39 -18.53
CA GLY A 298 -2.90 4.57 -18.35
C GLY A 298 -2.52 4.63 -16.88
N MET A 299 -1.42 3.98 -16.50
CA MET A 299 -0.73 4.14 -15.21
C MET A 299 0.77 3.87 -15.43
N GLY A 300 1.65 4.51 -14.66
CA GLY A 300 3.09 4.25 -14.77
C GLY A 300 3.79 4.52 -13.46
N VAL A 301 4.03 3.47 -12.68
CA VAL A 301 4.72 3.58 -11.39
C VAL A 301 5.97 2.72 -11.43
N VAL A 302 7.10 3.27 -10.98
CA VAL A 302 8.27 2.49 -10.58
C VAL A 302 8.40 2.59 -9.08
N GLY A 303 8.70 1.46 -8.44
CA GLY A 303 8.94 1.45 -7.00
C GLY A 303 9.78 0.25 -6.60
N GLY A 304 10.18 0.23 -5.34
CA GLY A 304 10.97 -0.87 -4.84
C GLY A 304 11.59 -0.58 -3.49
N LEU A 305 12.79 -1.11 -3.29
CA LEU A 305 13.48 -1.11 -2.02
C LEU A 305 14.75 -0.26 -2.09
N PHE A 306 14.86 0.68 -1.16
CA PHE A 306 15.95 1.64 -1.06
C PHE A 306 16.65 1.50 0.29
N VAL A 307 17.98 1.43 0.28
CA VAL A 307 18.83 1.40 1.47
C VAL A 307 19.53 2.75 1.56
N PRO A 308 19.16 3.61 2.53
CA PRO A 308 19.86 4.88 2.75
C PRO A 308 21.36 4.65 3.00
N ASP A 309 22.19 5.61 2.60
CA ASP A 309 23.61 5.57 2.95
C ASP A 309 23.81 5.58 4.48
N ARG A 310 24.94 5.05 4.93
CA ARG A 310 25.20 4.88 6.37
C ARG A 310 25.20 6.24 7.08
N GLY A 311 24.39 6.36 8.14
CA GLY A 311 24.28 7.57 8.96
C GLY A 311 23.30 8.60 8.41
N VAL A 312 22.67 8.33 7.27
CA VAL A 312 21.58 9.16 6.73
C VAL A 312 20.30 8.91 7.53
N GLU A 313 19.72 9.99 8.04
CA GLU A 313 18.38 9.98 8.62
C GLU A 313 17.34 10.31 7.55
N TRP A 314 16.18 9.66 7.64
CA TRP A 314 15.09 9.94 6.73
C TRP A 314 14.43 11.27 7.11
N PRO A 315 14.18 12.19 6.17
CA PRO A 315 13.66 13.50 6.54
C PRO A 315 12.21 13.43 7.01
N PRO A 316 11.81 14.28 7.98
CA PRO A 316 10.41 14.40 8.37
C PRO A 316 9.58 14.98 7.22
N ALA A 317 8.28 14.77 7.27
CA ALA A 317 7.34 15.46 6.40
C ALA A 317 7.15 16.92 6.85
N ASP A 318 7.14 17.85 5.89
CA ASP A 318 6.74 19.24 6.15
C ASP A 318 5.22 19.35 6.06
N ARG A 319 4.55 19.43 7.21
CA ARG A 319 3.09 19.51 7.28
C ARG A 319 2.52 20.85 6.77
N SER A 320 3.37 21.85 6.57
CA SER A 320 3.01 23.13 5.97
C SER A 320 3.11 23.13 4.44
N ASP A 321 3.77 22.12 3.85
CA ASP A 321 3.88 21.98 2.40
C ASP A 321 2.50 21.74 1.77
N SER A 322 2.21 22.46 0.69
CA SER A 322 0.91 22.39 0.02
C SER A 322 0.64 21.04 -0.65
N LEU A 323 1.66 20.32 -1.13
CA LEU A 323 1.54 18.97 -1.67
C LEU A 323 1.31 17.98 -0.55
N TYR A 324 1.99 18.12 0.60
CA TYR A 324 1.70 17.31 1.78
C TYR A 324 0.25 17.47 2.22
N GLN A 325 -0.29 18.69 2.27
CA GLN A 325 -1.67 18.92 2.69
C GLN A 325 -2.69 18.34 1.70
N GLN A 326 -2.41 18.41 0.39
CA GLN A 326 -3.25 17.78 -0.63
C GLN A 326 -3.21 16.25 -0.50
N ASP A 327 -2.01 15.69 -0.33
CA ASP A 327 -1.80 14.27 -0.12
C ASP A 327 -2.53 13.77 1.14
N TYR A 328 -2.36 14.47 2.26
CA TYR A 328 -3.03 14.22 3.53
C TYR A 328 -4.54 14.17 3.35
N ARG A 329 -5.13 15.20 2.75
CA ARG A 329 -6.59 15.21 2.52
C ARG A 329 -7.03 14.08 1.59
N HIS A 330 -6.22 13.72 0.61
CA HIS A 330 -6.54 12.62 -0.31
C HIS A 330 -6.53 11.26 0.40
N TYR A 331 -5.43 10.88 1.09
CA TYR A 331 -5.38 9.57 1.73
C TYR A 331 -6.26 9.45 2.99
N MET A 332 -6.55 10.58 3.65
CA MET A 332 -7.53 10.64 4.73
C MET A 332 -8.98 10.68 4.22
N ARG A 333 -9.20 10.66 2.90
CA ARG A 333 -10.52 10.73 2.25
C ARG A 333 -11.31 12.00 2.64
N GLN A 334 -10.61 13.11 2.86
CA GLN A 334 -11.18 14.42 3.20
C GLN A 334 -11.36 15.31 1.96
N SER A 335 -10.70 14.98 0.86
CA SER A 335 -10.90 15.61 -0.45
C SER A 335 -11.19 14.52 -1.47
N GLY A 336 -12.33 14.63 -2.16
CA GLY A 336 -12.89 13.57 -2.98
C GLY A 336 -11.95 13.00 -4.05
N GLY A 337 -11.85 11.67 -4.05
CA GLY A 337 -11.65 10.85 -5.24
C GLY A 337 -12.92 10.04 -5.42
N HIS A 338 -13.59 10.19 -6.57
CA HIS A 338 -14.83 9.50 -6.96
C HIS A 338 -15.94 9.25 -5.89
N GLU A 339 -16.02 10.03 -4.83
CA GLU A 339 -17.26 10.19 -4.04
C GLU A 339 -18.07 11.34 -4.65
N MET A 340 -19.07 10.96 -5.43
CA MET A 340 -20.18 11.84 -5.76
C MET A 340 -20.74 12.44 -4.47
N ARG A 341 -20.85 13.77 -4.46
CA ARG A 341 -21.60 14.53 -3.46
C ARG A 341 -22.95 13.83 -3.18
N MET A 342 -23.10 13.23 -2.01
CA MET A 342 -24.42 13.01 -1.42
C MET A 342 -24.88 14.33 -0.79
N ALA A 343 -25.41 15.22 -1.64
CA ALA A 343 -26.20 16.39 -1.29
C ALA A 343 -27.12 16.62 -2.50
N ASP A 344 -28.45 16.56 -2.47
CA ASP A 344 -29.42 16.57 -1.38
C ASP A 344 -30.58 15.66 -1.78
N ALA A 345 -31.04 14.80 -0.87
CA ALA A 345 -32.37 14.21 -0.99
C ALA A 345 -33.42 15.30 -0.71
N MET A 346 -33.79 16.04 -1.75
CA MET A 346 -35.01 16.85 -1.74
C MET A 346 -36.21 15.89 -1.62
N PRO A 347 -37.14 16.10 -0.68
CA PRO A 347 -38.32 15.26 -0.57
C PRO A 347 -39.23 15.49 -1.79
N MET A 348 -39.28 14.50 -2.68
CA MET A 348 -40.32 14.44 -3.71
C MET A 348 -41.69 14.35 -3.02
N LYS A 349 -42.44 15.46 -3.07
CA LYS A 349 -43.88 15.48 -2.81
C LYS A 349 -44.55 14.44 -3.72
N LEU A 350 -45.13 13.41 -3.12
CA LEU A 350 -46.06 12.51 -3.78
C LEU A 350 -47.29 13.30 -4.28
N PRO A 351 -47.72 13.14 -5.54
CA PRO A 351 -49.07 13.53 -5.92
C PRO A 351 -50.04 12.51 -5.33
N MET A 352 -50.94 13.01 -4.49
CA MET A 352 -52.09 12.30 -3.96
C MET A 352 -53.03 11.96 -5.13
N HIS A 353 -53.29 10.67 -5.35
CA HIS A 353 -54.42 10.23 -6.16
C HIS A 353 -55.70 10.46 -5.36
N GLU A 354 -56.58 11.35 -5.83
CA GLU A 354 -58.00 11.31 -5.52
C GLU A 354 -58.78 10.92 -6.78
N HIS A 355 -59.53 9.83 -6.67
CA HIS A 355 -60.62 9.48 -7.56
C HIS A 355 -61.83 10.39 -7.29
N GLY A 356 -62.52 10.85 -8.33
CA GLY A 356 -63.84 11.46 -8.14
C GLY A 356 -64.44 12.13 -9.38
N ALA A 357 -65.17 11.33 -10.16
CA ALA A 357 -66.41 11.64 -10.87
C ALA A 357 -66.68 13.05 -11.48
N GLY A 358 -67.13 13.02 -12.74
CA GLY A 358 -68.44 13.61 -13.05
C GLY A 358 -68.50 14.74 -14.08
N HIS A 359 -69.19 14.41 -15.19
CA HIS A 359 -70.00 15.29 -16.06
C HIS A 359 -69.32 16.26 -17.03
N GLY A 360 -69.77 16.16 -18.29
CA GLY A 360 -69.38 17.04 -19.38
C GLY A 360 -70.26 18.27 -19.52
N HIS A 361 -70.01 19.03 -20.58
CA HIS A 361 -70.98 19.73 -21.43
C HIS A 361 -70.21 20.63 -22.43
N HIS A 362 -70.66 20.57 -23.68
CA HIS A 362 -70.39 21.42 -24.85
C HIS A 362 -69.10 21.24 -25.65
#